data_AF-A0AAV1KT23-F1
#
_entry.id   AF-A0AAV1KT23-F1
#
_cell.length_a   1.000
_cell.length_b   1.000
_cell.length_c   1.000
_cell.angle_alpha   90.00
_cell.angle_beta   90.00
_cell.angle_gamma   90.00
#
_symmetry.space_group_name_H-M   'P 1'
#
loop_
_entity.id
_entity.type
_entity.pdbx_description
1 polymer ?
#
loop_
_entity_poly.entity_id
_entity_poly.type
_entity_poly.pdbx_seq_one_letter_code
_entity_poly.pdbx_strand_id
1 'polypeptide(L)'
;MDKSMELLLSNLDEKLNNQTEIITTAVTKNVMEAIDERLKTITEENTKLKAKISTLEHKLNIIELEKRKYNLVFFGIEESGKTEAETVDYIKDIIIETGTQIDSHEIKNIYRIGKNNNKRPRRSHHSVYLPPGINVKEDYTKEILEKRKQLQPQLEEERKKGNIAFLKYDKLIMKKPIDKTRDKRKREDSGSPNSST
;
A
#
# COMPACT_ATOMS: atom_id res chain seq x y z
N MET A 1 84.75 -4.74 28.70
CA MET A 1 83.54 -4.59 29.54
C MET A 1 82.42 -3.86 28.80
N ASP A 2 82.72 -2.94 27.87
CA ASP A 2 81.69 -2.19 27.13
C ASP A 2 80.83 -3.05 26.18
N LYS A 3 81.44 -3.97 25.40
CA LYS A 3 80.69 -4.86 24.49
C LYS A 3 79.68 -5.78 25.19
N SER A 4 80.01 -6.26 26.39
CA SER A 4 79.09 -7.10 27.17
C SER A 4 77.94 -6.28 27.75
N MET A 5 78.17 -5.01 28.07
CA MET A 5 77.15 -4.08 28.56
C MET A 5 76.20 -3.67 27.43
N GLU A 6 76.74 -3.36 26.24
CA GLU A 6 75.93 -3.09 25.02
C GLU A 6 75.06 -4.29 24.62
N LEU A 7 75.61 -5.51 24.69
CA LEU A 7 74.84 -6.72 24.44
C LEU A 7 73.72 -6.93 25.47
N LEU A 8 73.93 -6.52 26.72
CA LEU A 8 72.91 -6.61 27.77
C LEU A 8 71.79 -5.59 27.56
N LEU A 9 72.14 -4.36 27.20
CA LEU A 9 71.18 -3.28 26.90
C LEU A 9 70.31 -3.62 25.69
N SER A 10 70.91 -4.10 24.60
CA SER A 10 70.16 -4.55 23.41
C SER A 10 69.18 -5.70 23.70
N ASN A 11 69.60 -6.69 24.49
CA ASN A 11 68.70 -7.78 24.93
C ASN A 11 67.56 -7.28 25.85
N LEU A 12 67.80 -6.24 26.64
CA LEU A 12 66.77 -5.62 27.47
C LEU A 12 65.76 -4.84 26.61
N ASP A 13 66.23 -4.08 25.63
CA ASP A 13 65.36 -3.37 24.68
C ASP A 13 64.52 -4.34 23.84
N GLU A 14 65.10 -5.44 23.35
CA GLU A 14 64.33 -6.49 22.67
C GLU A 14 63.25 -7.09 23.57
N LYS A 15 63.56 -7.38 24.84
CA LYS A 15 62.57 -7.91 25.79
C LYS A 15 61.47 -6.89 26.11
N LEU A 16 61.82 -5.62 26.26
CA LEU A 16 60.84 -4.55 26.50
C LEU A 16 59.93 -4.34 25.28
N ASN A 17 60.48 -4.37 24.08
CA ASN A 17 59.70 -4.30 22.84
C ASN A 17 58.75 -5.48 22.71
N ASN A 18 59.24 -6.71 22.93
CA ASN A 18 58.41 -7.92 22.91
C ASN A 18 57.29 -7.86 23.95
N GLN A 19 57.57 -7.40 25.17
CA GLN A 19 56.54 -7.21 26.20
C GLN A 19 55.51 -6.15 25.80
N THR A 20 55.96 -5.03 25.23
CA THR A 20 55.07 -3.97 24.75
C THR A 20 54.17 -4.46 23.62
N GLU A 21 54.69 -5.28 22.71
CA GLU A 21 53.93 -5.90 21.62
C GLU A 21 52.89 -6.90 22.16
N ILE A 22 53.25 -7.74 23.14
CA ILE A 22 52.30 -8.66 23.80
C ILE A 22 51.18 -7.90 24.52
N ILE A 23 51.52 -6.83 25.25
CA ILE A 23 50.54 -6.04 25.99
C ILE A 23 49.60 -5.31 25.02
N THR A 24 50.16 -4.65 23.99
CA THR A 24 49.36 -3.93 23.00
C THR A 24 48.45 -4.87 22.23
N THR A 25 48.94 -6.03 21.77
CA THR A 25 48.10 -7.03 21.08
C THR A 25 46.98 -7.57 21.99
N ALA A 26 47.28 -7.88 23.25
CA ALA A 26 46.28 -8.36 24.22
C ALA A 26 45.21 -7.30 24.53
N VAL A 27 45.61 -6.05 24.76
CA VAL A 27 44.69 -4.93 25.00
C VAL A 27 43.83 -4.67 23.77
N THR A 28 44.43 -4.64 22.58
CA THR A 28 43.71 -4.40 21.32
C THR A 28 42.68 -5.50 21.06
N LYS A 29 43.03 -6.77 21.32
CA LYS A 29 42.11 -7.90 21.18
C LYS A 29 40.94 -7.80 22.14
N ASN A 30 41.19 -7.54 23.43
CA ASN A 30 40.12 -7.40 24.43
C ASN A 30 39.17 -6.23 24.11
N VAL A 31 39.72 -5.09 23.67
CA VAL A 31 38.91 -3.94 23.26
C VAL A 31 38.09 -4.27 22.01
N MET A 32 38.68 -4.96 21.03
CA MET A 32 37.97 -5.37 19.82
C MET A 32 36.82 -6.33 20.13
N GLU A 33 37.05 -7.34 20.98
CA GLU A 33 36.02 -8.29 21.41
C GLU A 33 34.86 -7.58 22.13
N ALA A 34 35.15 -6.62 23.02
CA ALA A 34 34.12 -5.84 23.70
C ALA A 34 33.32 -4.95 22.74
N ILE A 35 33.96 -4.39 21.72
CA ILE A 35 33.30 -3.60 20.68
C ILE A 35 32.42 -4.50 19.81
N ASP A 36 32.90 -5.66 19.40
CA ASP A 36 32.17 -6.62 18.58
C ASP A 36 30.91 -7.13 19.29
N GLU A 37 30.98 -7.42 20.59
CA GLU A 37 29.81 -7.77 21.39
C GLU A 37 28.77 -6.64 21.41
N ARG A 38 29.21 -5.40 21.64
CA ARG A 38 28.31 -4.23 21.62
C ARG A 38 27.69 -4.03 20.24
N LEU A 39 28.47 -4.14 19.17
CA LEU A 39 27.97 -4.05 17.80
C LEU A 39 26.94 -5.14 17.52
N LYS A 40 27.18 -6.37 17.96
CA LYS A 40 26.23 -7.47 17.82
C LYS A 40 24.90 -7.16 18.50
N THR A 41 24.92 -6.70 19.75
CA THR A 41 23.68 -6.31 20.45
C THR A 41 22.92 -5.20 19.71
N ILE A 42 23.63 -4.18 19.21
CA ILE A 42 23.03 -3.06 18.45
C ILE A 42 22.45 -3.56 17.12
N THR A 43 23.12 -4.48 16.43
CA THR A 43 22.59 -5.03 15.17
C THR A 43 21.34 -5.86 15.40
N GLU A 44 21.30 -6.68 16.45
CA GLU A 44 20.13 -7.45 16.83
C GLU A 44 18.94 -6.55 17.18
N GLU A 45 19.15 -5.50 17.98
CA GLU A 45 18.11 -4.52 18.28
C GLU A 45 17.61 -3.80 17.03
N ASN A 46 18.51 -3.40 16.12
CA ASN A 46 18.14 -2.77 14.86
C ASN A 46 17.29 -3.69 13.98
N THR A 47 17.59 -4.99 13.92
CA THR A 47 16.74 -5.94 13.17
C THR A 47 15.35 -6.06 13.77
N LYS A 48 15.24 -6.12 15.11
CA LYS A 48 13.95 -6.14 15.83
C LYS A 48 13.15 -4.87 15.59
N LEU A 49 13.81 -3.70 15.60
CA LEU A 49 13.16 -2.41 15.33
C LEU A 49 12.66 -2.33 13.90
N LYS A 50 13.47 -2.72 12.91
CA LYS A 50 13.05 -2.75 11.49
C LYS A 50 11.84 -3.67 11.28
N ALA A 51 11.83 -4.85 11.93
CA ALA A 51 10.68 -5.75 11.88
C ALA A 51 9.42 -5.10 12.49
N LYS A 52 9.54 -4.46 13.66
CA LYS A 52 8.43 -3.72 14.29
C LYS A 52 7.90 -2.60 13.39
N ILE A 53 8.79 -1.79 12.80
CA ILE A 53 8.40 -0.71 11.87
C ILE A 53 7.61 -1.28 10.69
N SER A 54 8.11 -2.33 10.04
CA SER A 54 7.40 -2.98 8.92
C SER A 54 6.01 -3.48 9.32
N THR A 55 5.86 -4.10 10.50
CA THR A 55 4.55 -4.53 11.00
C THR A 55 3.61 -3.37 11.30
N LEU A 56 4.14 -2.24 11.79
CA LEU A 56 3.35 -1.04 12.07
C LEU A 56 2.88 -0.37 10.78
N GLU A 57 3.75 -0.25 9.78
CA GLU A 57 3.40 0.25 8.45
C GLU A 57 2.28 -0.60 7.83
N HIS A 58 2.36 -1.93 7.93
CA HIS A 58 1.31 -2.80 7.43
C HIS A 58 -0.03 -2.57 8.15
N LYS A 59 -0.02 -2.44 9.48
CA LYS A 59 -1.23 -2.15 10.26
C LYS A 59 -1.82 -0.78 9.92
N LEU A 60 -0.98 0.24 9.76
CA LEU A 60 -1.42 1.57 9.34
C LEU A 60 -2.12 1.52 7.99
N ASN A 61 -1.54 0.82 7.01
CA ASN A 61 -2.15 0.67 5.69
C ASN A 61 -3.53 -0.02 5.74
N ILE A 62 -3.69 -1.04 6.58
CA ILE A 62 -5.00 -1.69 6.78
C ILE A 62 -6.00 -0.70 7.37
N ILE A 63 -5.62 0.04 8.40
CA ILE A 63 -6.49 1.02 9.06
C ILE A 63 -6.90 2.14 8.09
N GLU A 64 -5.97 2.63 7.28
CA GLU A 64 -6.29 3.64 6.26
C GLU A 64 -7.27 3.10 5.20
N LEU A 65 -7.10 1.84 4.79
CA LEU A 65 -8.01 1.17 3.87
C LEU A 65 -9.40 1.06 4.47
N GLU A 66 -9.51 0.61 5.72
CA GLU A 66 -10.81 0.47 6.40
C GLU A 66 -11.51 1.82 6.58
N LYS A 67 -10.77 2.88 6.93
CA LYS A 67 -11.32 4.23 7.09
C LYS A 67 -11.83 4.83 5.79
N ARG A 68 -11.23 4.49 4.64
CA ARG A 68 -11.61 5.03 3.32
C ARG A 68 -12.52 4.11 2.51
N LYS A 69 -12.75 2.87 2.97
CA LYS A 69 -13.48 1.82 2.24
C LYS A 69 -14.86 2.26 1.74
N TYR A 70 -15.55 3.10 2.53
CA TYR A 70 -16.90 3.59 2.22
C TYR A 70 -16.92 5.05 1.76
N ASN A 71 -15.75 5.65 1.54
CA ASN A 71 -15.64 7.02 1.08
C ASN A 71 -15.78 7.08 -0.44
N LEU A 72 -16.65 7.98 -0.89
CA LEU A 72 -16.87 8.27 -2.31
C LEU A 72 -16.46 9.70 -2.61
N VAL A 73 -15.85 9.90 -3.78
CA VAL A 73 -15.43 11.20 -4.29
C VAL A 73 -16.23 11.52 -5.53
N PHE A 74 -17.03 12.57 -5.42
CA PHE A 74 -17.82 13.12 -6.53
C PHE A 74 -17.03 14.21 -7.24
N PHE A 75 -17.04 14.17 -8.56
CA PHE A 75 -16.42 15.15 -9.44
C PHE A 75 -17.47 15.78 -10.34
N GLY A 76 -17.31 17.07 -10.65
CA GLY A 76 -18.17 17.77 -11.61
C GLY A 76 -19.50 18.27 -11.04
N ILE A 77 -19.62 18.34 -9.71
CA ILE A 77 -20.75 18.99 -9.03
C ILE A 77 -20.57 20.50 -9.16
N GLU A 78 -21.61 21.19 -9.64
CA GLU A 78 -21.65 22.64 -9.71
C GLU A 78 -22.09 23.23 -8.37
N GLU A 79 -21.19 24.02 -7.77
CA GLU A 79 -21.36 24.60 -6.42
C GLU A 79 -21.81 26.07 -6.48
N SER A 80 -22.28 26.58 -7.63
CA SER A 80 -22.57 28.00 -7.83
C SER A 80 -23.64 28.51 -6.84
N GLY A 81 -23.19 29.10 -5.74
CA GLY A 81 -24.03 29.76 -4.74
C GLY A 81 -24.78 28.84 -3.76
N LYS A 82 -24.52 27.53 -3.76
CA LYS A 82 -25.23 26.58 -2.91
C LYS A 82 -24.65 26.51 -1.50
N THR A 83 -25.52 26.41 -0.50
CA THR A 83 -25.11 26.13 0.89
C THR A 83 -24.63 24.67 1.01
N GLU A 84 -23.81 24.36 2.03
CA GLU A 84 -23.35 22.99 2.26
C GLU A 84 -24.52 21.99 2.38
N ALA A 85 -25.61 22.38 3.05
CA ALA A 85 -26.82 21.55 3.18
C ALA A 85 -27.50 21.25 1.83
N GLU A 86 -27.64 22.25 0.96
CA GLU A 86 -28.23 22.08 -0.38
C GLU A 86 -27.36 21.18 -1.27
N THR A 87 -26.04 21.17 -1.03
CA THR A 87 -25.12 20.28 -1.72
C THR A 87 -25.29 18.83 -1.27
N VAL A 88 -25.57 18.61 0.03
CA VAL A 88 -25.89 17.28 0.57
C VAL A 88 -27.17 16.73 -0.06
N ASP A 89 -28.23 17.54 -0.10
CA ASP A 89 -29.51 17.13 -0.69
C ASP A 89 -29.35 16.83 -2.18
N TYR A 90 -28.61 17.66 -2.92
CA TYR A 90 -28.30 17.40 -4.32
C TYR A 90 -27.52 16.09 -4.54
N ILE A 91 -26.53 15.78 -3.70
CA ILE A 91 -25.80 14.52 -3.77
C ILE A 91 -26.72 13.34 -3.46
N LYS A 92 -27.61 13.49 -2.49
CA LYS A 92 -28.61 12.47 -2.13
C LYS A 92 -29.53 12.17 -3.31
N ASP A 93 -30.04 13.21 -3.97
CA ASP A 93 -30.89 13.08 -5.16
C ASP A 93 -30.16 12.35 -6.29
N ILE A 94 -28.89 12.71 -6.57
CA ILE A 94 -28.06 12.01 -7.56
C ILE A 94 -27.95 10.51 -7.24
N ILE A 95 -27.75 10.14 -5.98
CA ILE A 95 -27.63 8.73 -5.60
C ILE A 95 -28.97 8.00 -5.78
N ILE A 96 -30.08 8.62 -5.42
CA ILE A 96 -31.42 8.06 -5.63
C ILE A 96 -31.69 7.84 -7.12
N GLU A 97 -31.30 8.78 -7.99
CA GLU A 97 -31.40 8.65 -9.44
C GLU A 97 -30.61 7.46 -9.99
N THR A 98 -29.51 7.05 -9.34
CA THR A 98 -28.77 5.84 -9.73
C THR A 98 -29.47 4.52 -9.36
N GLY A 99 -30.62 4.59 -8.68
CA GLY A 99 -31.38 3.43 -8.23
C GLY A 99 -30.94 2.88 -6.87
N THR A 100 -30.12 3.63 -6.12
CA THR A 100 -29.70 3.27 -4.76
C THR A 100 -30.45 4.13 -3.75
N GLN A 101 -31.19 3.51 -2.84
CA GLN A 101 -31.82 4.22 -1.73
C GLN A 101 -30.77 4.45 -0.65
N ILE A 102 -30.58 5.71 -0.24
CA ILE A 102 -29.72 6.09 0.87
C ILE A 102 -30.48 7.07 1.77
N ASP A 103 -30.47 6.77 3.07
CA ASP A 103 -31.03 7.65 4.09
C ASP A 103 -30.00 8.65 4.60
N SER A 104 -30.47 9.83 5.01
CA SER A 104 -29.58 10.90 5.49
C SER A 104 -28.73 10.48 6.70
N HIS A 105 -29.20 9.51 7.49
CA HIS A 105 -28.49 8.99 8.68
C HIS A 105 -27.34 8.02 8.33
N GLU A 106 -27.33 7.46 7.12
CA GLU A 106 -26.27 6.56 6.65
C GLU A 106 -25.04 7.36 6.21
N ILE A 107 -25.23 8.64 5.89
CA ILE A 107 -24.18 9.56 5.51
C ILE A 107 -23.56 10.12 6.78
N LYS A 108 -22.31 9.72 7.05
CA LYS A 108 -21.56 10.22 8.20
C LYS A 108 -21.20 11.69 8.05
N ASN A 109 -20.45 12.02 6.99
CA ASN A 109 -19.93 13.35 6.71
C ASN A 109 -19.92 13.60 5.21
N ILE A 110 -20.24 14.84 4.81
CA ILE A 110 -20.02 15.35 3.46
C ILE A 110 -19.28 16.66 3.58
N TYR A 111 -18.23 16.82 2.78
CA TYR A 111 -17.48 18.06 2.71
C TYR A 111 -16.75 18.16 1.38
N ARG A 112 -16.45 19.40 1.00
CA ARG A 112 -15.70 19.70 -0.20
C ARG A 112 -14.20 19.43 0.00
N ILE A 113 -13.57 18.78 -0.98
CA ILE A 113 -12.12 18.54 -0.96
C ILE A 113 -11.40 19.66 -1.75
N GLY A 114 -10.59 20.47 -1.06
CA GLY A 114 -9.72 21.50 -1.65
C GLY A 114 -10.29 22.93 -1.61
N LYS A 115 -9.72 23.87 -2.39
CA LYS A 115 -10.15 25.28 -2.49
C LYS A 115 -11.15 25.51 -3.63
N ASN A 116 -12.06 26.48 -3.49
CA ASN A 116 -13.11 26.81 -4.46
C ASN A 116 -12.53 27.48 -5.71
N ASN A 117 -11.99 26.67 -6.63
CA ASN A 117 -11.44 27.14 -7.90
C ASN A 117 -12.15 26.45 -9.06
N ASN A 118 -12.95 27.21 -9.81
CA ASN A 118 -13.80 26.82 -10.96
C ASN A 118 -13.05 26.29 -12.22
N LYS A 119 -11.81 25.83 -12.10
CA LYS A 119 -10.96 25.48 -13.27
C LYS A 119 -10.24 24.14 -13.07
N ARG A 120 -10.94 23.01 -13.23
CA ARG A 120 -10.27 21.78 -13.67
C ARG A 120 -11.07 21.07 -14.77
N PRO A 121 -10.42 20.71 -15.90
CA PRO A 121 -11.10 20.17 -17.06
C PRO A 121 -11.47 18.69 -16.90
N ARG A 122 -12.52 18.34 -17.65
CA ARG A 122 -13.21 17.06 -17.72
C ARG A 122 -12.36 15.97 -18.38
N ARG A 123 -12.45 14.74 -17.86
CA ARG A 123 -12.19 13.50 -18.63
C ARG A 123 -13.23 12.44 -18.26
N SER A 124 -13.98 12.01 -19.27
CA SER A 124 -14.99 10.95 -19.21
C SER A 124 -14.36 9.58 -19.37
N HIS A 125 -14.86 8.58 -18.64
CA HIS A 125 -15.15 7.22 -19.13
C HIS A 125 -16.12 6.55 -18.14
N HIS A 126 -17.13 5.89 -18.70
CA HIS A 126 -18.40 5.39 -18.14
C HIS A 126 -18.33 4.53 -16.86
N SER A 127 -19.39 4.60 -16.04
CA SER A 127 -20.27 3.47 -15.68
C SER A 127 -21.03 3.71 -14.36
N VAL A 128 -22.08 4.55 -14.38
CA VAL A 128 -23.37 4.48 -13.63
C VAL A 128 -24.29 5.47 -14.38
N TYR A 129 -25.62 5.29 -14.39
CA TYR A 129 -26.58 6.29 -14.89
C TYR A 129 -26.51 7.55 -14.01
N LEU A 130 -25.46 8.34 -14.19
CA LEU A 130 -25.24 9.60 -13.50
C LEU A 130 -25.54 10.75 -14.45
N PRO A 131 -25.97 11.91 -13.93
CA PRO A 131 -26.19 13.08 -14.77
C PRO A 131 -24.94 13.45 -15.57
N PRO A 132 -25.10 13.97 -16.80
CA PRO A 132 -23.99 14.25 -17.69
C PRO A 132 -23.01 15.25 -17.06
N GLY A 133 -21.76 14.82 -16.88
CA GLY A 133 -20.68 15.65 -16.33
C GLY A 133 -20.30 15.31 -14.88
N ILE A 134 -21.08 14.49 -14.19
CA ILE A 134 -20.76 13.99 -12.85
C ILE A 134 -20.03 12.65 -12.97
N ASN A 135 -18.97 12.48 -12.16
CA ASN A 135 -18.22 11.23 -12.08
C ASN A 135 -17.97 10.87 -10.61
N VAL A 136 -18.09 9.59 -10.27
CA VAL A 136 -17.91 9.08 -8.90
C VAL A 136 -16.75 8.10 -8.87
N LYS A 137 -15.87 8.25 -7.89
CA LYS A 137 -14.75 7.33 -7.66
C LYS A 137 -14.62 6.99 -6.18
N GLU A 138 -13.99 5.86 -5.89
CA GLU A 138 -13.54 5.52 -4.54
C GLU A 138 -12.42 6.47 -4.08
N ASP A 139 -12.36 6.77 -2.78
CA ASP A 139 -11.26 7.49 -2.14
C ASP A 139 -10.08 6.55 -1.89
N TYR A 140 -8.95 6.81 -2.56
CA TYR A 140 -7.72 6.07 -2.38
C TYR A 140 -6.58 6.99 -1.93
N THR A 141 -5.59 6.40 -1.25
CA THR A 141 -4.35 7.10 -0.90
C THR A 141 -3.55 7.45 -2.15
N LYS A 142 -2.65 8.44 -2.03
CA LYS A 142 -1.83 8.93 -3.15
C LYS A 142 -1.00 7.81 -3.79
N GLU A 143 -0.41 6.94 -2.98
CA GLU A 143 0.40 5.81 -3.45
C GLU A 143 -0.41 4.86 -4.36
N ILE A 144 -1.65 4.55 -3.98
CA ILE A 144 -2.54 3.69 -4.77
C ILE A 144 -2.94 4.40 -6.07
N LEU A 145 -3.24 5.71 -6.01
CA LEU A 145 -3.57 6.49 -7.20
C LEU A 145 -2.42 6.52 -8.21
N GLU A 146 -1.19 6.62 -7.73
CA GLU A 146 0.02 6.56 -8.57
C GLU A 146 0.20 5.17 -9.20
N LYS A 147 0.09 4.10 -8.41
CA LYS A 147 0.11 2.71 -8.93
C LYS A 147 -0.98 2.51 -9.99
N ARG A 148 -2.21 2.96 -9.73
CA ARG A 148 -3.31 2.87 -10.70
C ARG A 148 -3.01 3.63 -11.99
N LYS A 149 -2.39 4.81 -11.90
CA LYS A 149 -1.96 5.59 -13.07
C LYS A 149 -0.92 4.83 -13.89
N GLN A 150 0.01 4.12 -13.24
CA GLN A 150 1.00 3.27 -13.91
C GLN A 150 0.37 2.03 -14.57
N LEU A 151 -0.72 1.49 -14.02
CA LEU A 151 -1.43 0.33 -14.58
C LEU A 151 -2.43 0.68 -15.69
N GLN A 152 -2.74 1.97 -15.91
CA GLN A 152 -3.69 2.40 -16.96
C GLN A 152 -3.27 1.99 -18.38
N PRO A 153 -2.00 2.15 -18.82
CA PRO A 153 -1.57 1.73 -20.15
C PRO A 153 -1.80 0.23 -20.37
N GLN A 154 -1.41 -0.60 -19.39
CA GLN A 154 -1.61 -2.05 -19.45
C GLN A 154 -3.09 -2.43 -19.51
N LEU A 155 -3.94 -1.74 -18.73
CA LEU A 155 -5.39 -1.93 -18.76
C LEU A 155 -5.97 -1.65 -20.17
N GLU A 156 -5.51 -0.58 -20.82
CA GLU A 156 -5.96 -0.23 -22.18
C GLU A 156 -5.49 -1.25 -23.21
N GLU A 157 -4.26 -1.74 -23.11
CA GLU A 157 -3.73 -2.78 -23.98
C GLU A 157 -4.53 -4.08 -23.85
N GLU A 158 -4.81 -4.53 -22.63
CA GLU A 158 -5.59 -5.76 -22.41
C GLU A 158 -7.03 -5.63 -22.92
N ARG A 159 -7.64 -4.46 -22.77
CA ARG A 159 -8.96 -4.18 -23.37
C ARG A 159 -8.91 -4.19 -24.90
N LYS A 160 -7.85 -3.65 -25.51
CA LYS A 160 -7.64 -3.69 -26.98
C LYS A 160 -7.45 -5.12 -27.48
N LYS A 161 -6.84 -6.01 -26.69
CA LYS A 161 -6.72 -7.44 -26.98
C LYS A 161 -8.05 -8.21 -26.86
N GLY A 162 -9.12 -7.56 -26.41
CA GLY A 162 -10.45 -8.18 -26.21
C GLY A 162 -10.63 -8.87 -24.86
N ASN A 163 -9.67 -8.72 -23.93
CA ASN A 163 -9.82 -9.24 -22.57
C ASN A 163 -10.70 -8.31 -21.73
N ILE A 164 -11.47 -8.88 -20.80
CA ILE A 164 -12.24 -8.11 -19.82
C ILE A 164 -11.28 -7.72 -18.69
N ALA A 165 -10.70 -6.53 -18.78
CA ALA A 165 -9.76 -6.02 -17.78
C ALA A 165 -10.33 -4.84 -16.99
N PHE A 166 -10.12 -4.85 -15.67
CA PHE A 166 -10.50 -3.77 -14.75
C PHE A 166 -9.52 -3.63 -13.58
N LEU A 167 -9.44 -2.43 -13.01
CA LEU A 167 -8.58 -2.13 -11.86
C LEU A 167 -9.37 -2.22 -10.57
N LYS A 168 -8.99 -3.13 -9.67
CA LYS A 168 -9.52 -3.21 -8.31
C LYS A 168 -8.41 -2.84 -7.33
N TYR A 169 -8.59 -1.76 -6.58
CA TYR A 169 -7.55 -1.21 -5.69
C TYR A 169 -6.23 -0.95 -6.45
N ASP A 170 -5.11 -1.57 -6.06
CA ASP A 170 -3.81 -1.46 -6.72
C ASP A 170 -3.51 -2.61 -7.72
N LYS A 171 -4.53 -3.38 -8.11
CA LYS A 171 -4.35 -4.58 -8.95
C LYS A 171 -5.12 -4.50 -10.26
N LEU A 172 -4.48 -4.97 -11.33
CA LEU A 172 -5.11 -5.24 -12.61
C LEU A 172 -5.69 -6.66 -12.62
N ILE A 173 -7.01 -6.76 -12.78
CA ILE A 173 -7.72 -8.05 -12.86
C ILE A 173 -8.11 -8.27 -14.31
N MET A 174 -7.64 -9.38 -14.88
CA MET A 174 -8.00 -9.83 -16.21
C MET A 174 -8.95 -11.02 -16.10
N LYS A 175 -10.09 -10.92 -16.77
CA LYS A 175 -11.00 -12.04 -17.00
C LYS A 175 -10.98 -12.35 -18.49
N LYS A 176 -10.72 -13.60 -18.84
CA LYS A 176 -10.97 -14.08 -20.19
C LYS A 176 -12.48 -14.00 -20.45
N PRO A 177 -12.92 -13.57 -21.65
CA PRO A 177 -14.33 -13.66 -22.00
C PRO A 177 -14.79 -15.11 -21.84
N ILE A 178 -15.95 -15.30 -21.22
CA ILE A 178 -16.53 -16.64 -21.06
C ILE A 178 -16.86 -17.14 -22.46
N ASP A 179 -16.24 -18.24 -22.88
CA ASP A 179 -16.65 -18.95 -24.09
C ASP A 179 -18.13 -19.29 -23.98
N LYS A 180 -18.94 -18.72 -24.88
CA LYS A 180 -20.40 -18.98 -24.98
C LYS A 180 -20.72 -20.45 -25.27
N THR A 181 -19.70 -21.28 -25.52
CA THR A 181 -19.75 -22.72 -25.75
C THR A 181 -19.59 -23.56 -24.49
N ARG A 182 -19.47 -22.96 -23.29
CA ARG A 182 -19.72 -23.72 -22.05
C ARG A 182 -21.19 -24.09 -22.03
N ASP A 183 -21.45 -25.22 -22.66
CA ASP A 183 -22.70 -25.94 -22.72
C ASP A 183 -23.37 -25.79 -21.37
N LYS A 184 -24.52 -25.10 -21.36
CA LYS A 184 -25.37 -25.04 -20.19
C LYS A 184 -25.71 -26.50 -19.94
N ARG A 185 -24.98 -27.20 -19.07
CA ARG A 185 -25.29 -28.58 -18.71
C ARG A 185 -26.75 -28.56 -18.34
N LYS A 186 -27.59 -29.10 -19.22
CA LYS A 186 -28.96 -29.39 -18.87
C LYS A 186 -28.83 -30.26 -17.64
N ARG A 187 -29.38 -29.81 -16.51
CA ARG A 187 -29.62 -30.74 -15.42
C ARG A 187 -30.49 -31.82 -16.06
N GLU A 188 -29.99 -33.04 -16.09
CA GLU A 188 -30.85 -34.20 -16.31
C GLU A 188 -31.99 -34.05 -15.30
N ASP A 189 -33.23 -33.99 -15.77
CA ASP A 189 -34.39 -33.95 -14.88
C ASP A 189 -34.35 -35.24 -14.06
N SER A 190 -33.94 -35.12 -12.80
CA SER A 190 -33.95 -36.25 -11.88
C SER A 190 -35.40 -36.70 -11.73
N GLY A 191 -35.76 -37.84 -12.33
CA GLY A 191 -37.07 -38.44 -12.19
C GLY A 191 -37.43 -38.53 -10.71
N SER A 192 -38.52 -37.88 -10.32
CA SER A 192 -39.04 -37.97 -8.95
C SER A 192 -39.35 -39.43 -8.62
N PRO A 193 -39.08 -39.89 -7.40
CA PRO A 193 -39.27 -41.29 -7.04
C PRO A 193 -40.76 -41.64 -7.16
N ASN A 194 -41.06 -42.62 -8.01
CA ASN A 194 -42.41 -43.17 -8.10
C ASN A 194 -42.78 -43.82 -6.77
N SER A 195 -43.81 -43.32 -6.11
CA SER A 195 -44.43 -43.97 -4.96
C SER A 195 -45.22 -45.19 -5.45
N SER A 196 -44.58 -46.35 -5.47
CA SER A 196 -45.27 -47.63 -5.62
C SER A 196 -46.07 -47.93 -4.35
N THR A 197 -47.40 -47.96 -4.49
CA THR A 197 -48.32 -48.66 -3.56
C THR A 197 -49.02 -49.75 -4.34
#